data_AF-A0A315BKB3-F1
#
_entry.id   AF-A0A315BKB3-F1
#
_cell.length_a   1.000
_cell.length_b   1.000
_cell.length_c   1.000
_cell.angle_alpha   90.00
_cell.angle_beta   90.00
_cell.angle_gamma   90.00
#
_symmetry.space_group_name_H-M   'P 1'
#
loop_
_entity.id
_entity.type
_entity.pdbx_description
1 polymer ?
#
loop_
_entity_poly.entity_id
_entity_poly.type
_entity_poly.pdbx_seq_one_letter_code
_entity_poly.pdbx_strand_id
1 'polypeptide(L)' 'MRFFEFKPIKHIKPLTPPQARIHNIKANIDHSKRALKAEKDLQQRQAEVERQRKQRLGR' A
#
# COMPACT_ATOMS: atom_id res chain seq x y z
N MET A 1 24.29 22.54 4.85
CA MET A 1 23.95 21.47 5.82
C MET A 1 25.22 20.99 6.49
N ARG A 2 25.23 20.85 7.82
CA ARG A 2 26.42 20.50 8.62
C ARG A 2 26.55 18.97 8.71
N PHE A 3 27.69 18.44 8.27
CA PHE A 3 27.99 17.00 8.12
C PHE A 3 27.84 16.16 9.40
N PHE A 4 27.74 16.80 10.56
CA PHE A 4 27.61 16.15 11.88
C PHE A 4 26.16 15.73 12.22
N GLU A 5 25.18 16.08 11.38
CA GLU A 5 23.76 15.72 11.58
C GLU A 5 23.38 14.35 11.00
N PHE A 6 24.29 13.69 10.28
CA PHE A 6 24.03 12.36 9.73
C PHE A 6 24.18 11.30 10.83
N LYS A 7 23.05 10.83 11.36
CA LYS A 7 23.03 9.63 12.22
C LYS A 7 23.53 8.43 11.40
N PRO A 8 24.48 7.64 11.90
CA PRO A 8 24.97 6.48 11.18
C PRO A 8 23.82 5.51 10.91
N ILE A 9 23.73 5.03 9.67
CA ILE A 9 22.75 4.03 9.26
C ILE A 9 23.04 2.77 10.08
N LYS A 10 22.12 2.43 11.00
CA LYS A 10 22.25 1.22 11.80
C LYS A 10 22.23 0.01 10.87
N HIS A 11 23.28 -0.82 10.94
CA HIS A 11 23.31 -2.09 10.23
C HIS A 11 22.21 -2.99 10.77
N ILE A 12 21.13 -3.17 9.99
CA ILE A 12 20.08 -4.13 10.30
C ILE A 12 20.65 -5.50 9.92
N LYS A 13 20.78 -6.38 10.91
CA LYS A 13 21.22 -7.76 10.66
C LYS A 13 20.23 -8.44 9.72
N PRO A 14 20.69 -9.26 8.77
CA PRO A 14 19.78 -10.04 7.94
C PRO A 14 18.94 -10.94 8.85
N LEU A 15 17.67 -11.11 8.49
CA LEU A 15 16.76 -11.99 9.22
C LEU A 15 17.28 -13.43 9.13
N THR A 16 17.21 -14.16 10.25
CA THR A 16 17.44 -15.61 10.22
C THR A 16 16.37 -16.28 9.34
N PRO A 17 16.63 -17.47 8.75
CA PRO A 17 15.66 -18.10 7.85
C PRO A 17 14.24 -18.28 8.45
N PRO A 18 14.07 -18.66 9.74
CA PRO A 18 12.74 -18.70 10.37
C PRO A 18 12.08 -17.32 10.48
N GLN A 19 12.84 -16.27 10.80
CA GLN A 19 12.35 -14.89 10.88
C GLN A 19 11.98 -14.34 9.50
N ALA A 20 12.76 -14.65 8.47
CA ALA A 20 12.48 -14.27 7.08
C ALA A 20 11.16 -14.90 6.60
N ARG A 21 10.90 -16.16 6.94
CA ARG A 21 9.63 -16.83 6.64
C ARG A 21 8.44 -16.09 7.24
N ILE A 22 8.50 -15.76 8.54
CA ILE A 22 7.43 -15.02 9.23
C ILE A 22 7.24 -13.63 8.61
N HIS A 23 8.34 -12.94 8.32
CA HIS A 23 8.31 -11.64 7.66
C HIS A 23 7.58 -11.71 6.31
N ASN A 24 7.92 -12.69 5.47
CA ASN A 24 7.30 -12.85 4.15
C ASN A 24 5.81 -13.16 4.26
N ILE A 25 5.41 -14.00 5.23
CA ILE A 25 3.99 -14.27 5.50
C ILE A 25 3.25 -12.97 5.86
N LYS A 26 3.81 -12.15 6.75
CA LYS A 26 3.21 -10.86 7.13
C LYS A 26 3.11 -9.91 5.93
N ALA A 27 4.19 -9.80 5.15
CA ALA A 27 4.23 -8.94 3.97
C ALA A 27 3.16 -9.36 2.94
N ASN A 28 2.95 -10.66 2.73
CA ASN A 28 1.92 -11.17 1.83
C ASN A 28 0.51 -10.82 2.33
N ILE A 29 0.25 -10.96 3.63
CA ILE A 29 -1.04 -10.57 4.23
C ILE A 29 -1.32 -9.08 4.00
N ASP A 30 -0.34 -8.23 4.26
CA ASP A 30 -0.49 -6.79 4.09
C ASP A 30 -0.67 -6.40 2.61
N HIS A 31 0.03 -7.07 1.71
CA HIS A 31 -0.13 -6.88 0.27
C HIS A 31 -1.56 -7.24 -0.16
N SER A 32 -2.07 -8.40 0.24
CA SER A 32 -3.44 -8.83 -0.09
C SER A 32 -4.51 -7.88 0.47
N LYS A 33 -4.33 -7.38 1.70
CA LYS A 33 -5.24 -6.37 2.27
C LYS A 33 -5.26 -5.07 1.47
N ARG A 34 -4.08 -4.60 1.04
CA ARG A 34 -3.96 -3.39 0.21
C ARG A 34 -4.58 -3.60 -1.16
N ALA A 35 -4.34 -4.74 -1.80
CA ALA A 35 -4.93 -5.09 -3.09
C ALA A 35 -6.47 -5.09 -3.03
N LEU A 36 -7.04 -5.74 -2.00
CA LEU A 36 -8.49 -5.77 -1.81
C LEU A 36 -9.09 -4.38 -1.55
N LYS A 37 -8.38 -3.53 -0.80
CA LYS A 37 -8.81 -2.14 -0.60
C LYS A 37 -8.77 -1.35 -1.91
N ALA A 38 -7.68 -1.47 -2.67
CA ALA A 38 -7.53 -0.78 -3.95
C ALA A 38 -8.65 -1.17 -4.95
N GLU A 39 -9.03 -2.45 -4.99
CA GLU A 39 -10.13 -2.93 -5.83
C GLU A 39 -11.47 -2.30 -5.42
N LYS A 40 -11.77 -2.26 -4.12
CA LYS A 40 -12.98 -1.61 -3.61
C LYS A 40 -13.01 -0.11 -3.94
N ASP A 41 -11.89 0.57 -3.74
CA ASP A 41 -11.77 2.00 -4.04
C ASP A 41 -11.96 2.27 -5.55
N LEU A 42 -11.44 1.38 -6.41
CA LEU A 42 -11.64 1.46 -7.86
C LEU A 42 -13.11 1.29 -8.23
N GLN A 43 -13.78 0.28 -7.67
CA GLN A 43 -15.20 0.03 -7.91
C GLN A 43 -16.07 1.22 -7.50
N GLN A 44 -15.79 1.82 -6.34
CA GLN A 44 -16.51 3.01 -5.87
C GLN A 44 -16.34 4.19 -6.83
N ARG A 45 -15.10 4.46 -7.26
CA ARG A 45 -14.80 5.53 -8.23
C ARG A 45 -15.52 5.31 -9.55
N GLN A 46 -15.55 4.08 -10.06
CA GLN A 46 -16.28 3.76 -11.28
C GLN A 46 -17.78 4.04 -11.13
N ALA A 47 -18.38 3.60 -10.01
CA ALA A 47 -19.79 3.86 -9.72
C ALA A 47 -20.09 5.36 -9.61
N GLU A 48 -19.21 6.15 -8.99
CA GLU A 48 -19.35 7.61 -8.90
C GLU A 48 -19.26 8.29 -10.27
N VAL A 49 -18.30 7.89 -11.11
CA VAL A 49 -18.15 8.40 -12.48
C VAL A 49 -19.40 8.10 -13.31
N GLU A 50 -19.94 6.88 -13.21
CA GLU A 50 -21.19 6.53 -13.90
C GLU A 50 -22.38 7.36 -13.41
N ARG A 51 -22.51 7.57 -12.10
CA ARG A 51 -23.56 8.43 -11.52
C ARG A 51 -23.45 9.86 -12.04
N GLN A 52 -22.25 10.42 -12.05
CA GLN A 52 -22.00 11.76 -12.59
C GLN A 52 -22.33 11.84 -14.09
N ARG A 53 -21.94 10.82 -14.88
CA ARG A 53 -22.27 10.75 -16.30
C ARG A 53 -23.79 10.73 -16.53
N LYS A 54 -24.53 9.90 -15.79
CA LYS A 54 -26.00 9.83 -15.88
C LYS A 54 -26.65 11.17 -15.51
N GLN A 55 -26.18 11.84 -14.45
CA GLN A 55 -26.67 13.16 -14.05
C GLN A 55 -26.41 14.24 -15.11
N ARG A 56 -25.27 14.19 -15.81
CA ARG A 56 -24.94 15.12 -16.90
C ARG A 56 -25.79 14.87 -18.15
N LEU A 57 -26.07 13.62 -18.49
CA LEU A 57 -26.91 13.23 -19.64
C LEU A 57 -28.41 13.44 -19.41
N GLY A 58 -28.86 13.49 -18.15
CA GLY A 58 -30.25 13.74 -17.77
C GLY A 58 -30.63 15.22 -17.60
N ARG A 59 -29.79 16.15 -18.06
CA ARG A 59 -30.12 17.56 -18.27
C ARG A 59 -30.20 17.82 -19.76
#